data_AF-A0A1U6IHI4-F1
#
_entry.id   AF-A0A1U6IHI4-F1
#
_cell.length_a   1.000
_cell.length_b   1.000
_cell.length_c   1.000
_cell.angle_alpha   90.00
_cell.angle_beta   90.00
_cell.angle_gamma   90.00
#
_symmetry.space_group_name_H-M   'P 1'
#
loop_
_entity.id
_entity.type
_entity.pdbx_description
1 polymer ?
#
loop_
_entity_poly.entity_id
_entity_poly.type
_entity_poly.pdbx_seq_one_letter_code
_entity_poly.pdbx_strand_id
1 'polypeptide(L)'
;MPTYNDPIRHRQFVIKAMAAQGGWRARALRGLNIASPTFDAADRMLAIEAVRAYLDGEAEKRRTARGPDGVPAALEFAEAFEQIAITDGQKAMLDAHLAAPGHILTATQLAHAAGYASYEAANAQYGLLARALAEELEWTPAEQGPDGHPIWTFTLATEGSDDEAPVVALGDRAEWRWRLRPQVVEALSKR
;
A
#
# COMPACT_ATOMS: atom_id res chain seq x y z
N MET A 1 -24.83 -26.84 -4.95
CA MET A 1 -25.55 -25.59 -4.64
C MET A 1 -24.59 -24.71 -3.86
N PRO A 2 -24.14 -23.55 -4.37
CA PRO A 2 -23.26 -22.67 -3.61
C PRO A 2 -24.02 -22.19 -2.38
N THR A 3 -23.46 -22.39 -1.20
CA THR A 3 -24.05 -21.93 0.05
C THR A 3 -24.07 -20.41 0.07
N TYR A 4 -25.18 -19.81 0.51
CA TYR A 4 -25.42 -18.36 0.61
C TYR A 4 -24.38 -17.54 1.43
N ASN A 5 -23.32 -18.18 1.92
CA ASN A 5 -22.39 -17.68 2.93
C ASN A 5 -20.97 -17.39 2.42
N ASP A 6 -20.66 -17.63 1.14
CA ASP A 6 -19.32 -17.29 0.63
C ASP A 6 -19.13 -15.76 0.58
N PRO A 7 -17.98 -15.24 1.07
CA PRO A 7 -17.71 -13.81 1.06
C PRO A 7 -17.60 -13.30 -0.38
N ILE A 8 -18.48 -12.37 -0.75
CA ILE A 8 -18.42 -11.73 -2.06
C ILE A 8 -17.29 -10.70 -2.02
N ARG A 9 -16.16 -11.02 -2.63
CA ARG A 9 -15.02 -10.10 -2.71
C ARG A 9 -15.19 -9.14 -3.88
N HIS A 10 -14.81 -7.89 -3.65
CA HIS A 10 -14.67 -6.87 -4.69
C HIS A 10 -13.50 -5.97 -4.27
N ARG A 11 -12.39 -6.04 -5.01
CA ARG A 11 -11.15 -5.34 -4.64
C ARG A 11 -10.71 -5.71 -3.21
N GLN A 12 -10.31 -4.74 -2.39
CA GLN A 12 -9.98 -4.90 -0.96
C GLN A 12 -11.21 -5.04 -0.03
N PHE A 13 -12.43 -5.16 -0.57
CA PHE A 13 -13.67 -5.17 0.21
C PHE A 13 -14.38 -6.52 0.19
N VAL A 14 -15.10 -6.79 1.29
CA VAL A 14 -16.07 -7.89 1.38
C VAL A 14 -17.49 -7.31 1.35
N ILE A 15 -18.27 -7.69 0.35
CA ILE A 15 -19.67 -7.33 0.23
C ILE A 15 -20.50 -8.35 0.98
N LYS A 16 -21.34 -7.88 1.91
CA LYS A 16 -22.36 -8.69 2.58
C LYS A 16 -23.72 -8.30 2.03
N ALA A 17 -24.47 -9.30 1.58
CA ALA A 17 -25.84 -9.15 1.10
C ALA A 17 -26.77 -10.05 1.91
N MET A 18 -27.93 -9.52 2.31
CA MET A 18 -28.93 -10.25 3.10
C MET A 18 -30.34 -9.89 2.66
N ALA A 19 -31.28 -10.84 2.82
CA ALA A 19 -32.68 -10.60 2.56
C ALA A 19 -33.22 -9.52 3.51
N ALA A 20 -34.10 -8.65 2.99
CA ALA A 20 -34.79 -7.60 3.70
C ALA A 20 -36.29 -7.64 3.36
N GLN A 21 -37.12 -6.87 4.06
CA GLN A 21 -38.56 -6.85 3.78
C GLN A 21 -38.81 -6.33 2.35
N GLY A 22 -39.27 -7.22 1.46
CA GLY A 22 -39.56 -6.88 0.07
C GLY A 22 -38.36 -6.87 -0.88
N GLY A 23 -37.19 -7.40 -0.49
CA GLY A 23 -36.02 -7.45 -1.37
C GLY A 23 -34.73 -7.89 -0.68
N TRP A 24 -33.63 -7.26 -1.08
CA TRP A 24 -32.27 -7.52 -0.63
C TRP A 24 -31.57 -6.22 -0.27
N ARG A 25 -30.74 -6.26 0.77
CA ARG A 25 -29.81 -5.17 1.08
C ARG A 25 -28.38 -5.65 1.00
N ALA A 26 -27.47 -4.78 0.56
CA ALA A 26 -26.05 -5.05 0.54
C ALA A 26 -25.22 -3.86 1.03
N ARG A 27 -24.05 -4.15 1.59
CA ARG A 27 -23.02 -3.16 1.95
C ARG A 27 -21.63 -3.79 1.91
N ALA A 28 -20.62 -2.95 1.75
CA ALA A 28 -19.21 -3.34 1.80
C ALA A 28 -18.61 -3.16 3.19
N LEU A 29 -17.66 -4.04 3.51
CA LEU A 29 -16.80 -3.95 4.68
C LEU A 29 -15.34 -3.95 4.23
N ARG A 30 -14.49 -3.21 4.95
CA ARG A 30 -13.02 -3.30 4.90
C ARG A 30 -12.55 -3.72 6.30
N GLY A 31 -12.07 -4.95 6.42
CA GLY A 31 -11.93 -5.59 7.72
C GLY A 31 -13.26 -5.61 8.49
N LEU A 32 -13.30 -4.96 9.66
CA LEU A 32 -14.50 -4.82 10.49
C LEU A 32 -15.30 -3.53 10.22
N ASN A 33 -14.75 -2.60 9.44
CA ASN A 33 -15.31 -1.27 9.22
C ASN A 33 -16.29 -1.26 8.06
N ILE A 34 -17.36 -0.48 8.18
CA ILE A 34 -18.31 -0.24 7.10
C ILE A 34 -17.64 0.66 6.05
N ALA A 35 -17.60 0.19 4.81
CA ALA A 35 -16.91 0.85 3.70
C ALA A 35 -17.86 1.37 2.62
N SER A 36 -19.17 1.17 2.76
CA SER A 36 -20.17 1.74 1.86
C SER A 36 -21.47 2.06 2.60
N PRO A 37 -22.32 2.92 2.03
CA PRO A 37 -23.74 2.95 2.36
C PRO A 37 -24.40 1.57 2.21
N THR A 38 -25.62 1.44 2.74
CA THR A 38 -26.49 0.31 2.37
C THR A 38 -27.17 0.61 1.05
N PHE A 39 -27.21 -0.39 0.17
CA PHE A 39 -28.02 -0.39 -1.03
C PHE A 39 -29.12 -1.44 -0.91
N ASP A 40 -30.37 -1.03 -1.11
CA ASP A 40 -31.54 -1.91 -1.16
C ASP A 40 -31.98 -2.11 -2.61
N ALA A 41 -32.35 -3.34 -2.98
CA ALA A 41 -32.85 -3.68 -4.30
C ALA A 41 -33.84 -4.85 -4.25
N ALA A 42 -34.65 -5.02 -5.28
CA ALA A 42 -35.58 -6.15 -5.38
C ALA A 42 -34.86 -7.51 -5.52
N ASP A 43 -33.65 -7.49 -6.09
CA ASP A 43 -32.82 -8.67 -6.37
C ASP A 43 -31.46 -8.59 -5.66
N ARG A 44 -30.93 -9.76 -5.29
CA ARG A 44 -29.65 -9.87 -4.58
C ARG A 44 -28.48 -9.35 -5.41
N MET A 45 -28.41 -9.70 -6.69
CA MET A 45 -27.32 -9.26 -7.56
C MET A 45 -27.40 -7.76 -7.78
N LEU A 46 -28.59 -7.19 -7.97
CA LEU A 46 -28.75 -5.74 -8.11
C LEU A 46 -28.23 -4.97 -6.88
N ALA A 47 -28.50 -5.46 -5.66
CA ALA A 47 -27.95 -4.86 -4.45
C ALA A 47 -26.41 -4.95 -4.41
N ILE A 48 -25.83 -6.09 -4.82
CA ILE A 48 -24.38 -6.29 -4.88
C ILE A 48 -23.72 -5.40 -5.95
N GLU A 49 -24.32 -5.31 -7.14
CA GLU A 49 -23.83 -4.48 -8.25
C GLU A 49 -23.86 -3.00 -7.89
N ALA A 50 -24.89 -2.54 -7.17
CA ALA A 50 -24.92 -1.18 -6.64
C ALA A 50 -23.75 -0.90 -5.68
N VAL A 51 -23.41 -1.84 -4.79
CA VAL A 51 -22.23 -1.73 -3.93
C VAL A 51 -20.94 -1.71 -4.75
N ARG A 52 -20.79 -2.58 -5.76
CA ARG A 52 -19.60 -2.61 -6.64
C ARG A 52 -19.42 -1.28 -7.37
N ALA A 53 -20.49 -0.79 -8.00
CA ALA A 53 -20.48 0.48 -8.72
C ALA A 53 -20.11 1.66 -7.81
N TYR A 54 -20.61 1.67 -6.56
CA TYR A 54 -20.20 2.65 -5.57
C TYR A 54 -18.70 2.56 -5.27
N LEU A 55 -18.18 1.37 -4.96
CA LEU A 55 -16.76 1.16 -4.65
C LEU A 55 -15.84 1.53 -5.82
N ASP A 56 -16.23 1.17 -7.04
CA ASP A 56 -15.46 1.50 -8.25
C ASP A 56 -15.47 3.00 -8.52
N GLY A 57 -16.61 3.67 -8.30
CA GLY A 57 -16.72 5.11 -8.37
C GLY A 57 -15.86 5.84 -7.34
N GLU A 58 -15.83 5.37 -6.09
CA GLU A 58 -14.97 5.94 -5.05
C GLU A 58 -13.48 5.70 -5.34
N ALA A 59 -13.11 4.51 -5.82
CA ALA A 59 -11.75 4.21 -6.22
C ALA A 59 -11.28 5.08 -7.39
N GLU A 60 -12.14 5.31 -8.39
CA GLU A 60 -11.84 6.19 -9.51
C GLU A 60 -11.71 7.66 -9.09
N LYS A 61 -12.59 8.15 -8.21
CA LYS A 61 -12.45 9.50 -7.64
C LYS A 61 -11.12 9.67 -6.92
N ARG A 62 -10.70 8.68 -6.12
CA ARG A 62 -9.40 8.70 -5.44
C ARG A 62 -8.26 8.74 -6.45
N ARG A 63 -8.25 7.84 -7.43
CA ARG A 63 -7.20 7.79 -8.48
C ARG A 63 -7.09 9.10 -9.26
N THR A 64 -8.22 9.67 -9.68
CA THR A 64 -8.25 10.91 -10.47
C THR A 64 -7.92 12.15 -9.63
N ALA A 65 -8.05 12.08 -8.31
CA ALA A 65 -7.62 13.12 -7.38
C ALA A 65 -6.11 13.06 -7.04
N ARG A 66 -5.39 12.00 -7.45
CA ARG A 66 -3.94 11.91 -7.28
C ARG A 66 -3.22 12.95 -8.14
N GLY A 67 -1.96 13.22 -7.79
CA GLY A 67 -1.11 14.16 -8.53
C GLY A 67 -0.81 13.70 -9.97
N PRO A 68 -0.08 14.52 -10.74
CA PRO A 68 0.28 14.21 -12.13
C PRO A 68 1.14 12.95 -12.29
N ASP A 69 1.84 12.54 -11.23
CA ASP A 69 2.62 11.30 -11.16
C ASP A 69 1.78 10.08 -10.73
N GLY A 70 0.48 10.29 -10.44
CA GLY A 70 -0.45 9.25 -10.01
C GLY A 70 -0.13 8.67 -8.63
N VAL A 71 0.78 9.29 -7.86
CA VAL A 71 1.21 8.78 -6.55
C VAL A 71 0.07 8.92 -5.54
N PRO A 72 -0.25 7.88 -4.76
CA PRO A 72 -1.28 7.94 -3.72
C PRO A 72 -1.00 9.01 -2.67
N ALA A 73 -2.06 9.64 -2.16
CA ALA A 73 -1.94 10.66 -1.12
C ALA A 73 -1.52 10.05 0.24
N ALA A 74 -1.00 10.88 1.15
CA ALA A 74 -0.58 10.43 2.48
C ALA A 74 -1.69 9.70 3.25
N LEU A 75 -2.94 10.14 3.14
CA LEU A 75 -4.07 9.46 3.76
C LEU A 75 -4.30 8.05 3.18
N GLU A 76 -4.14 7.88 1.87
CA GLU A 76 -4.26 6.56 1.24
C GLU A 76 -3.16 5.61 1.74
N PHE A 77 -1.93 6.10 1.85
CA PHE A 77 -0.82 5.36 2.45
C PHE A 77 -1.10 4.98 3.91
N ALA A 78 -1.60 5.92 4.72
CA ALA A 78 -1.94 5.67 6.12
C ALA A 78 -3.02 4.58 6.25
N GLU A 79 -4.10 4.67 5.48
CA GLU A 79 -5.15 3.65 5.41
C GLU A 79 -4.60 2.29 4.97
N ALA A 80 -3.73 2.26 3.96
CA ALA A 80 -3.16 1.01 3.43
C ALA A 80 -2.22 0.32 4.44
N PHE A 81 -1.40 1.09 5.16
CA PHE A 81 -0.58 0.56 6.26
C PHE A 81 -1.39 -0.03 7.42
N GLU A 82 -2.68 0.30 7.58
CA GLU A 82 -3.56 -0.35 8.57
C GLU A 82 -4.09 -1.71 8.10
N GLN A 83 -4.07 -1.97 6.78
CA GLN A 83 -4.64 -3.19 6.20
C GLN A 83 -3.61 -4.29 5.95
N ILE A 84 -2.33 -3.93 5.79
CA ILE A 84 -1.27 -4.89 5.50
C ILE A 84 -0.59 -5.39 6.79
N ALA A 85 -0.14 -6.65 6.75
CA ALA A 85 0.73 -7.17 7.79
C ALA A 85 2.17 -6.73 7.53
N ILE A 86 2.84 -6.21 8.56
CA ILE A 86 4.23 -5.78 8.52
C ILE A 86 5.01 -6.65 9.49
N THR A 87 6.08 -7.30 9.04
CA THR A 87 6.97 -8.08 9.91
C THR A 87 7.83 -7.16 10.77
N ASP A 88 8.36 -7.66 11.89
CA ASP A 88 9.24 -6.87 12.76
C ASP A 88 10.46 -6.32 12.00
N GLY A 89 11.07 -7.11 11.11
CA GLY A 89 12.19 -6.67 10.30
C GLY A 89 11.79 -5.61 9.25
N GLN A 90 10.63 -5.73 8.62
CA GLN A 90 10.11 -4.71 7.72
C GLN A 90 9.81 -3.40 8.44
N LYS A 91 9.22 -3.49 9.64
CA LYS A 91 8.94 -2.34 10.49
C LYS A 91 10.24 -1.66 10.93
N ALA A 92 11.24 -2.43 11.36
CA ALA A 92 12.54 -1.90 11.77
C ALA A 92 13.24 -1.13 10.63
N MET A 93 13.19 -1.65 9.40
CA MET A 93 13.69 -0.94 8.22
C MET A 93 12.93 0.38 7.98
N LEU A 94 11.59 0.34 8.04
CA LEU A 94 10.75 1.50 7.78
C LEU A 94 10.95 2.60 8.85
N ASP A 95 10.99 2.22 10.13
CA ASP A 95 11.23 3.14 11.24
C ASP A 95 12.62 3.80 11.13
N ALA A 96 13.66 3.01 10.80
CA ALA A 96 15.00 3.54 10.61
C ALA A 96 15.09 4.50 9.42
N HIS A 97 14.41 4.18 8.32
CA HIS A 97 14.35 5.03 7.13
C HIS A 97 13.61 6.34 7.41
N LEU A 98 12.54 6.29 8.20
CA LEU A 98 11.80 7.47 8.67
C LEU A 98 12.64 8.32 9.62
N ALA A 99 13.46 7.72 10.50
CA ALA A 99 14.29 8.45 11.45
C ALA A 99 15.59 9.03 10.84
N ALA A 100 15.99 8.56 9.66
CA ALA A 100 17.23 9.00 9.02
C ALA A 100 17.18 10.47 8.59
N PRO A 101 18.30 11.21 8.63
CA PRO A 101 18.40 12.54 8.04
C PRO A 101 17.94 12.54 6.58
N GLY A 102 17.08 13.50 6.22
CA GLY A 102 16.46 13.60 4.89
C GLY A 102 15.53 12.43 4.53
N HIS A 103 15.27 11.51 5.47
CA HIS A 103 14.65 10.21 5.24
C HIS A 103 15.38 9.40 4.17
N ILE A 104 16.73 9.42 4.20
CA ILE A 104 17.58 8.76 3.21
C ILE A 104 18.40 7.65 3.84
N LEU A 105 18.32 6.43 3.29
CA LEU A 105 19.19 5.31 3.67
C LEU A 105 19.65 4.49 2.46
N THR A 106 20.80 3.83 2.61
CA THR A 106 21.23 2.77 1.69
C THR A 106 20.63 1.42 2.07
N ALA A 107 20.69 0.45 1.14
CA ALA A 107 20.23 -0.91 1.39
C ALA A 107 21.01 -1.60 2.53
N THR A 108 22.32 -1.33 2.67
CA THR A 108 23.11 -1.86 3.79
C THR A 108 22.70 -1.26 5.13
N GLN A 109 22.36 0.03 5.17
CA GLN A 109 21.86 0.65 6.40
C GLN A 109 20.49 0.10 6.81
N LEU A 110 19.60 -0.15 5.83
CA LEU A 110 18.33 -0.85 6.08
C LEU A 110 18.57 -2.27 6.61
N ALA A 111 19.52 -3.00 6.03
CA ALA A 111 19.88 -4.34 6.49
C ALA A 111 20.34 -4.34 7.95
N HIS A 112 21.23 -3.42 8.30
CA HIS A 112 21.73 -3.26 9.67
C HIS A 112 20.60 -2.94 10.65
N ALA A 113 19.68 -2.03 10.29
CA ALA A 113 18.55 -1.66 11.14
C ALA A 113 17.63 -2.83 11.49
N ALA A 114 17.48 -3.79 10.57
CA ALA A 114 16.60 -4.95 10.75
C ALA A 114 17.33 -6.26 11.09
N GLY A 115 18.65 -6.21 11.30
CA GLY A 115 19.45 -7.39 11.65
C GLY A 115 19.61 -8.40 10.52
N TYR A 116 19.46 -7.98 9.25
CA TYR A 116 19.71 -8.85 8.10
C TYR A 116 21.22 -8.97 7.83
N ALA A 117 21.63 -10.17 7.43
CA ALA A 117 23.04 -10.47 7.15
C ALA A 117 23.56 -9.81 5.85
N SER A 118 22.67 -9.38 4.96
CA SER A 118 23.05 -8.76 3.68
C SER A 118 22.01 -7.76 3.18
N TYR A 119 22.45 -6.83 2.32
CA TYR A 119 21.58 -5.84 1.70
C TYR A 119 20.59 -6.48 0.71
N GLU A 120 20.91 -7.62 0.11
CA GLU A 120 20.00 -8.36 -0.76
C GLU A 120 18.78 -8.88 0.01
N ALA A 121 19.00 -9.42 1.22
CA ALA A 121 17.92 -9.87 2.08
C ALA A 121 17.02 -8.70 2.52
N ALA A 122 17.63 -7.56 2.88
CA ALA A 122 16.90 -6.34 3.22
C ALA A 122 16.07 -5.83 2.03
N ASN A 123 16.66 -5.71 0.84
CA ASN A 123 15.97 -5.28 -0.37
C ASN A 123 14.79 -6.20 -0.72
N ALA A 124 14.96 -7.53 -0.60
CA ALA A 124 13.87 -8.47 -0.83
C ALA A 124 12.70 -8.24 0.15
N GLN A 125 13.00 -8.09 1.45
CA GLN A 125 11.97 -7.88 2.47
C GLN A 125 11.29 -6.51 2.35
N TYR A 126 12.06 -5.47 2.02
CA TYR A 126 11.56 -4.12 1.83
C TYR A 126 10.72 -4.01 0.55
N GLY A 127 11.12 -4.70 -0.52
CA GLY A 127 10.33 -4.85 -1.75
C GLY A 127 9.02 -5.60 -1.52
N LEU A 128 9.00 -6.63 -0.67
CA LEU A 128 7.77 -7.33 -0.29
C LEU A 128 6.80 -6.41 0.48
N LEU A 129 7.30 -5.61 1.42
CA LEU A 129 6.50 -4.60 2.11
C LEU A 129 5.90 -3.60 1.10
N ALA A 130 6.75 -3.07 0.23
CA ALA A 130 6.37 -2.06 -0.74
C ALA A 130 5.34 -2.60 -1.75
N ARG A 131 5.48 -3.87 -2.15
CA ARG A 131 4.50 -4.56 -3.00
C ARG A 131 3.15 -4.74 -2.30
N ALA A 132 3.14 -5.21 -1.06
CA ALA A 132 1.88 -5.39 -0.31
C ALA A 132 1.13 -4.05 -0.21
N LEU A 133 1.86 -2.96 0.00
CA LEU A 133 1.32 -1.62 0.03
C LEU A 133 0.78 -1.17 -1.34
N ALA A 134 1.52 -1.43 -2.42
CA ALA A 134 1.11 -1.14 -3.80
C ALA A 134 -0.19 -1.87 -4.19
N GLU A 135 -0.31 -3.14 -3.82
CA GLU A 135 -1.50 -3.95 -4.05
C GLU A 135 -2.72 -3.41 -3.29
N GLU A 136 -2.54 -2.99 -2.03
CA GLU A 136 -3.62 -2.38 -1.23
C GLU A 136 -4.04 -0.99 -1.75
N LEU A 137 -3.10 -0.23 -2.30
CA LEU A 137 -3.32 1.10 -2.90
C LEU A 137 -3.89 1.03 -4.31
N GLU A 138 -3.95 -0.18 -4.90
CA GLU A 138 -4.27 -0.42 -6.30
C GLU A 138 -3.47 0.50 -7.23
N TRP A 139 -2.17 0.59 -6.95
CA TRP A 139 -1.24 1.49 -7.63
C TRP A 139 0.08 0.80 -7.91
N THR A 140 0.60 0.99 -9.12
CA THR A 140 1.86 0.41 -9.57
C THR A 140 2.89 1.52 -9.77
N PRO A 141 4.10 1.44 -9.18
CA PRO A 141 5.15 2.41 -9.45
C PRO A 141 5.57 2.37 -10.93
N ALA A 142 6.02 3.50 -11.46
CA ALA A 142 6.37 3.64 -12.88
C ALA A 142 7.68 2.94 -13.23
N GLU A 143 8.57 2.82 -12.25
CA GLU A 143 9.91 2.26 -12.39
C GLU A 143 9.85 0.74 -12.54
N GLN A 144 10.50 0.23 -13.58
CA GLN A 144 10.51 -1.18 -13.94
C GLN A 144 11.93 -1.74 -13.94
N GLY A 145 12.05 -3.00 -13.55
CA GLY A 145 13.29 -3.77 -13.66
C GLY A 145 13.59 -4.16 -15.10
N PRO A 146 14.76 -4.77 -15.35
CA PRO A 146 15.14 -5.24 -16.70
C PRO A 146 14.18 -6.28 -17.30
N ASP A 147 13.39 -6.94 -16.48
CA ASP A 147 12.37 -7.94 -16.83
C ASP A 147 10.97 -7.34 -17.07
N GLY A 148 10.83 -6.02 -16.97
CA GLY A 148 9.55 -5.31 -17.13
C GLY A 148 8.64 -5.39 -15.90
N HIS A 149 9.09 -6.02 -14.81
CA HIS A 149 8.33 -6.03 -13.56
C HIS A 149 8.55 -4.73 -12.78
N PRO A 150 7.53 -4.20 -12.08
CA PRO A 150 7.68 -3.01 -11.25
C PRO A 150 8.76 -3.20 -10.18
N ILE A 151 9.60 -2.19 -9.98
CA ILE A 151 10.53 -2.13 -8.85
C ILE A 151 9.73 -1.66 -7.64
N TRP A 152 9.15 -2.62 -6.92
CA TRP A 152 8.20 -2.34 -5.85
C TRP A 152 8.72 -1.40 -4.77
N THR A 153 10.02 -1.35 -4.50
CA THR A 153 10.62 -0.39 -3.55
C THR A 153 10.26 1.06 -3.87
N PHE A 154 10.03 1.39 -5.15
CA PHE A 154 9.55 2.71 -5.55
C PHE A 154 8.15 3.03 -5.03
N THR A 155 7.43 2.09 -4.42
CA THR A 155 6.19 2.40 -3.71
C THR A 155 6.44 3.14 -2.40
N LEU A 156 7.54 2.82 -1.70
CA LEU A 156 7.89 3.45 -0.43
C LEU A 156 8.83 4.65 -0.61
N ALA A 157 9.74 4.55 -1.57
CA ALA A 157 10.87 5.45 -1.71
C ALA A 157 11.04 5.93 -3.15
N THR A 158 11.85 6.97 -3.33
CA THR A 158 12.37 7.44 -4.61
C THR A 158 13.89 7.44 -4.55
N GLU A 159 14.52 7.84 -5.65
CA GLU A 159 15.95 8.16 -5.65
C GLU A 159 16.24 9.27 -4.63
N GLY A 160 17.27 9.07 -3.81
CA GLY A 160 17.83 10.11 -2.93
C GLY A 160 19.05 10.74 -3.60
N SER A 161 18.95 12.00 -4.05
CA SER A 161 20.09 12.72 -4.62
C SER A 161 21.21 12.95 -3.60
N ASP A 162 22.45 13.04 -4.10
CA ASP A 162 23.72 13.23 -3.36
C ASP A 162 23.91 14.65 -2.77
N ASP A 163 22.89 15.52 -2.77
CA ASP A 163 23.02 16.89 -2.29
C ASP A 163 23.25 16.98 -0.76
N GLU A 164 23.05 15.88 -0.03
CA GLU A 164 23.46 15.74 1.37
C GLU A 164 24.67 14.82 1.48
N ALA A 165 25.72 15.33 2.14
CA ALA A 165 27.08 14.78 2.20
C ALA A 165 27.17 13.24 2.20
N PRO A 166 28.18 12.65 1.51
CA PRO A 166 28.32 11.21 1.42
C PRO A 166 28.41 10.60 2.82
N VAL A 167 27.46 9.73 3.13
CA VAL A 167 27.58 8.85 4.30
C VAL A 167 28.73 7.90 3.96
N VAL A 168 29.80 7.97 4.74
CA VAL A 168 31.04 7.20 4.54
C VAL A 168 30.68 5.74 4.29
N ALA A 169 30.84 5.30 3.06
CA ALA A 169 30.52 3.95 2.64
C ALA A 169 31.40 2.98 3.42
N LEU A 170 30.79 1.98 4.05
CA LEU A 170 31.52 0.82 4.55
C LEU A 170 31.83 -0.08 3.33
N GLY A 171 32.78 0.32 2.49
CA GLY A 171 33.21 -0.42 1.29
C GLY A 171 33.27 0.42 0.00
N ASP A 172 34.12 -0.01 -0.94
CA ASP A 172 34.55 0.71 -2.16
C ASP A 172 33.48 0.87 -3.27
N ARG A 173 32.19 0.95 -2.95
CA ARG A 173 31.14 1.29 -3.94
C ARG A 173 30.12 2.25 -3.34
N ALA A 174 29.82 3.31 -4.07
CA ALA A 174 28.66 4.16 -3.77
C ALA A 174 27.39 3.29 -3.88
N GLU A 175 26.72 3.07 -2.74
CA GLU A 175 25.45 2.35 -2.71
C GLU A 175 24.30 3.27 -3.12
N TRP A 176 23.30 2.69 -3.80
CA TRP A 176 22.06 3.39 -4.11
C TRP A 176 21.41 3.92 -2.84
N ARG A 177 21.00 5.20 -2.87
CA ARG A 177 20.33 5.89 -1.77
C ARG A 177 18.83 5.94 -2.04
N TRP A 178 18.06 5.38 -1.12
CA TRP A 178 16.62 5.47 -1.12
C TRP A 178 16.21 6.66 -0.27
N ARG A 179 15.34 7.53 -0.78
CA ARG A 179 14.64 8.57 0.00
C ARG A 179 13.19 8.17 0.18
N LEU A 180 12.65 8.14 1.40
CA LEU A 180 11.21 7.90 1.56
C LEU A 180 10.39 8.95 0.82
N ARG A 181 9.29 8.51 0.21
CA ARG A 181 8.32 9.41 -0.40
C ARG A 181 7.75 10.35 0.67
N PRO A 182 7.56 11.65 0.37
CA PRO A 182 6.99 12.58 1.33
C PRO A 182 5.58 12.16 1.79
N GLN A 183 4.80 11.52 0.92
CA GLN A 183 3.47 10.99 1.26
C GLN A 183 3.55 9.85 2.28
N VAL A 184 4.58 9.00 2.20
CA VAL A 184 4.84 7.92 3.16
C VAL A 184 5.31 8.50 4.50
N VAL A 185 6.21 9.49 4.46
CA VAL A 185 6.65 10.22 5.66
C VAL A 185 5.46 10.87 6.37
N GLU A 186 4.62 11.59 5.65
CA GLU A 186 3.43 12.24 6.21
C GLU A 186 2.43 11.23 6.78
N ALA A 187 2.21 10.10 6.08
CA ALA A 187 1.33 9.03 6.53
C ALA A 187 1.77 8.43 7.87
N LEU A 188 3.07 8.23 8.05
CA LEU A 188 3.64 7.62 9.25
C LEU A 188 3.84 8.61 10.41
N SER A 189 4.04 9.89 10.12
CA SER A 189 4.26 10.93 11.15
C SER A 189 2.98 11.39 11.86
N LYS A 190 1.80 11.05 11.31
CA LYS A 190 0.49 11.43 11.85
C LYS A 190 -0.16 10.36 12.73
N ARG A 191 0.57 9.28 13.05
CA ARG A 191 0.11 8.19 13.92
C ARG A 191 0.44 8.40 15.39
#